data_AF-A0A7V4AB74-F1
#
_entry.id   AF-A0A7V4AB74-F1
#
_cell.length_a   1.000
_cell.length_b   1.000
_cell.length_c   1.000
_cell.angle_alpha   90.00
_cell.angle_beta   90.00
_cell.angle_gamma   90.00
#
_symmetry.space_group_name_H-M   'P 1'
#
loop_
_entity.id
_entity.type
_entity.pdbx_description
1 polymer ?
#
loop_
_entity_poly.entity_id
_entity_poly.type
_entity_poly.pdbx_seq_one_letter_code
_entity_poly.pdbx_strand_id
1 'polypeptide(L)' 'MKIYKLKGEIREKIGTNEARRLRRKGFITGEMYGAHEKNIHIKINAKDFQKYLKEVKKETVLIDLEINGQNYK' A
#
# COMPACT_ATOMS: atom_id res chain seq x y z
N MET A 1 -17.92 10.99 -1.82
CA MET A 1 -16.87 9.95 -1.80
C MET A 1 -15.67 10.51 -1.05
N LYS A 2 -15.21 9.89 0.04
CA LYS A 2 -14.04 10.38 0.80
C LYS A 2 -12.76 9.82 0.19
N ILE A 3 -11.76 10.69 0.05
CA ILE A 3 -10.42 10.32 -0.41
C ILE A 3 -9.51 10.24 0.81
N TYR A 4 -8.82 9.13 0.98
CA TYR A 4 -7.90 8.90 2.09
C TYR A 4 -6.47 8.75 1.56
N LYS A 5 -5.52 9.38 2.25
CA LYS A 5 -4.10 9.28 1.91
C LYS A 5 -3.46 8.13 2.66
N LEU A 6 -2.83 7.21 1.94
CA LEU A 6 -2.06 6.11 2.51
C LEU A 6 -0.62 6.16 2.00
N LYS A 7 0.34 6.13 2.93
CA LYS A 7 1.75 6.17 2.61
C LYS A 7 2.31 4.77 2.40
N GLY A 8 3.10 4.61 1.35
CA GLY A 8 3.79 3.38 1.00
C GLY A 8 5.20 3.63 0.48
N GLU A 9 5.93 2.53 0.31
CA GLU A 9 7.28 2.53 -0.24
C GLU A 9 7.38 1.51 -1.37
N ILE A 10 8.22 1.78 -2.37
CA ILE A 10 8.53 0.81 -3.43
C ILE A 10 9.33 -0.35 -2.85
N ARG A 11 9.03 -1.56 -3.31
CA ARG A 11 9.79 -2.78 -3.03
C ARG A 11 10.77 -3.05 -4.16
N GLU A 12 12.05 -2.87 -3.89
CA GLU A 12 13.12 -3.23 -4.84
C GLU A 12 13.29 -4.76 -4.97
N LYS A 13 13.08 -5.49 -3.87
CA LYS A 13 13.26 -6.96 -3.84
C LYS A 13 11.91 -7.68 -3.82
N ILE A 14 11.77 -8.63 -4.76
CA ILE A 14 10.57 -9.43 -4.98
C ILE A 14 10.85 -10.89 -4.57
N GLY A 15 9.80 -11.66 -4.33
CA GLY A 15 9.87 -13.09 -4.02
C GLY A 15 9.41 -13.47 -2.61
N THR A 16 9.18 -14.76 -2.41
CA THR A 16 8.56 -15.32 -1.20
C THR A 16 9.35 -15.02 0.08
N ASN A 17 10.67 -15.17 0.03
CA ASN A 17 11.52 -14.96 1.21
C ASN A 17 11.52 -13.50 1.65
N GLU A 18 11.64 -12.58 0.70
CA GLU A 18 11.59 -11.14 0.97
C GLU A 18 10.21 -10.70 1.46
N ALA A 19 9.14 -11.20 0.86
CA ALA A 19 7.78 -10.93 1.33
C ALA A 19 7.57 -11.43 2.78
N ARG A 20 8.03 -12.64 3.11
CA ARG A 20 7.99 -13.16 4.49
C ARG A 20 8.82 -12.30 5.46
N ARG A 21 10.02 -11.87 5.05
CA ARG A 21 10.88 -10.97 5.83
C ARG A 21 10.18 -9.63 6.11
N LEU A 22 9.55 -9.03 5.11
CA LEU A 22 8.80 -7.78 5.25
C LEU A 22 7.58 -7.93 6.18
N ARG A 23 6.82 -9.02 6.07
CA ARG A 23 5.70 -9.31 6.98
C ARG A 23 6.14 -9.43 8.44
N ARG A 24 7.26 -10.12 8.70
CA ARG A 24 7.86 -10.19 10.05
C ARG A 24 8.30 -8.83 10.60
N LYS A 25 8.64 -7.89 9.72
CA LYS A 25 8.99 -6.50 10.08
C LYS A 25 7.77 -5.59 10.24
N GLY A 26 6.55 -6.12 10.13
CA GLY A 26 5.32 -5.33 10.27
C GLY A 26 4.88 -4.61 9.01
N PHE A 27 5.33 -5.06 7.82
CA PHE A 27 4.88 -4.51 6.55
C PHE A 27 3.89 -5.45 5.84
N ILE A 28 2.91 -4.86 5.18
CA ILE A 28 2.03 -5.51 4.22
C ILE A 28 2.64 -5.30 2.83
N THR A 29 2.72 -6.37 2.05
CA THR A 29 3.17 -6.31 0.65
C THR A 29 1.97 -6.25 -0.27
N GLY A 30 2.01 -5.39 -1.29
CA GLY A 30 0.98 -5.27 -2.31
C GLY A 30 1.56 -5.04 -3.71
N GLU A 31 0.67 -5.03 -4.69
CA GLU A 31 0.93 -4.65 -6.08
C GLU A 31 -0.09 -3.60 -6.49
N MET A 32 0.39 -2.53 -7.10
CA MET A 32 -0.44 -1.48 -7.70
C MET A 32 -0.34 -1.62 -9.21
N TYR A 33 -1.47 -1.71 -9.89
CA TYR A 33 -1.55 -1.92 -11.34
C TYR A 33 -2.73 -1.13 -11.92
N GLY A 34 -2.67 -0.79 -13.19
CA GLY A 34 -3.71 -0.06 -13.91
C GLY A 34 -3.61 -0.27 -15.41
N ALA A 35 -4.69 0.01 -16.15
CA ALA A 35 -4.79 -0.30 -17.58
C ALA A 35 -3.69 0.33 -18.46
N HIS A 36 -3.09 1.43 -18.00
CA HIS A 36 -2.02 2.14 -18.70
C HIS A 36 -0.75 2.35 -17.84
N GLU A 37 -0.68 1.73 -16.66
CA GLU A 37 0.44 1.91 -15.74
C GLU A 37 1.23 0.61 -15.53
N LYS A 38 2.54 0.75 -15.35
CA LYS A 38 3.40 -0.40 -15.01
C LYS A 38 3.09 -0.88 -13.60
N ASN A 39 3.13 -2.19 -13.39
CA ASN A 39 2.99 -2.77 -12.05
C ASN A 39 4.06 -2.22 -11.11
N ILE A 40 3.63 -1.66 -9.98
CA ILE A 40 4.50 -1.18 -8.92
C ILE A 40 4.35 -2.10 -7.71
N HIS A 41 5.44 -2.72 -7.30
CA HIS A 41 5.47 -3.49 -6.06
C HIS A 41 5.64 -2.54 -4.88
N ILE A 42 4.68 -2.58 -3.96
CA ILE A 42 4.62 -1.67 -2.82
C ILE A 42 4.65 -2.42 -1.49
N LYS A 43 5.18 -1.76 -0.47
CA LYS A 43 5.03 -2.16 0.93
C LYS A 43 4.39 -1.02 1.71
N ILE A 44 3.51 -1.36 2.63
CA ILE A 44 2.78 -0.42 3.49
C ILE A 44 2.99 -0.87 4.94
N ASN A 45 3.10 0.06 5.87
CA ASN A 45 3.14 -0.29 7.29
C ASN A 45 1.80 -0.90 7.73
N ALA A 46 1.84 -2.11 8.32
CA ALA A 46 0.63 -2.83 8.72
C ALA A 46 -0.18 -2.06 9.77
N LYS A 47 0.50 -1.35 10.69
CA LYS A 47 -0.15 -0.57 11.74
C LYS A 47 -0.93 0.61 11.17
N ASP A 48 -0.36 1.29 10.19
CA ASP A 48 -1.02 2.44 9.55
C ASP A 48 -2.19 1.97 8.69
N PHE A 49 -2.02 0.87 7.95
CA PHE A 49 -3.13 0.27 7.21
C PHE A 49 -4.27 -0.22 8.13
N GLN A 50 -3.96 -0.79 9.29
CA GLN A 50 -4.98 -1.24 10.23
C GLN A 50 -5.74 -0.06 10.87
N LYS A 51 -5.07 1.06 11.17
CA LYS A 51 -5.74 2.30 11.61
C LYS A 51 -6.70 2.79 10.52
N TYR A 52 -6.22 2.85 9.29
CA TYR A 52 -7.01 3.23 8.12
C TYR A 52 -8.27 2.35 7.98
N LEU A 53 -8.14 1.03 8.04
CA LEU A 53 -9.29 0.11 7.93
C LEU A 53 -10.36 0.36 9.01
N LYS A 54 -9.95 0.77 10.22
CA LYS A 54 -10.87 1.12 11.31
C LYS A 54 -11.58 2.45 11.05
N GLU A 55 -10.89 3.43 10.46
CA GLU A 55 -11.44 4.75 10.14
C GLU A 55 -12.48 4.71 9.01
N VAL A 56 -12.27 3.86 8.01
CA VAL A 56 -13.15 3.73 6.83
C VAL A 56 -14.49 3.08 7.16
N LYS A 57 -14.63 2.43 8.33
CA LYS A 57 -15.91 1.88 8.84
C LYS A 57 -16.74 1.07 7.82
N LYS A 58 -16.08 0.36 6.89
CA LYS A 58 -16.71 -0.45 5.82
C LYS A 58 -17.42 0.33 4.70
N GLU A 59 -17.13 1.62 4.53
CA GLU A 59 -17.59 2.40 3.38
C GLU A 59 -16.68 2.18 2.15
N THR A 60 -17.23 2.34 0.95
CA THR A 60 -16.42 2.44 -0.28
C THR A 60 -15.73 3.79 -0.31
N VAL A 61 -14.40 3.78 -0.33
CA VAL A 61 -13.56 4.99 -0.36
C VAL A 61 -12.52 4.91 -1.46
N LEU A 62 -12.10 6.07 -1.95
CA LEU A 62 -10.93 6.17 -2.81
C LEU A 62 -9.68 6.35 -1.95
N ILE A 63 -8.58 5.75 -2.37
CA ILE A 63 -7.30 5.84 -1.70
C ILE A 63 -6.33 6.56 -2.63
N ASP A 64 -5.84 7.71 -2.19
CA ASP A 64 -4.67 8.34 -2.79
C ASP A 64 -3.43 7.67 -2.17
N LEU A 65 -2.69 6.91 -2.97
CA LEU A 65 -1.48 6.24 -2.51
C LEU A 65 -0.27 7.14 -2.73
N GLU A 66 0.38 7.57 -1.64
CA GLU A 66 1.63 8.31 -1.72
C GLU A 66 2.80 7.32 -1.59
N ILE A 67 3.50 7.08 -2.69
CA ILE A 67 4.64 6.17 -2.77
C ILE A 67 5.91 6.99 -3.00
N ASN A 68 6.87 6.93 -2.08
CA ASN A 68 8.15 7.65 -2.18
C ASN A 68 7.99 9.16 -2.52
N GLY A 69 6.91 9.80 -2.06
CA GLY A 69 6.62 11.22 -2.32
C GLY A 69 5.91 11.50 -3.65
N GLN A 70 5.60 10.48 -4.45
CA GLN A 70 4.74 10.57 -5.63
C GLN A 70 3.32 10.13 -5.28
N ASN A 71 2.32 10.93 -5.69
CA ASN A 71 0.92 10.59 -5.50
C ASN A 71 0.41 9.79 -6.71
N TYR A 72 -0.08 8.59 -6.45
CA TYR A 72 -0.80 7.74 -7.39
C TYR A 72 -2.29 7.79 -7.05
N LYS A 73 -3.13 7.98 -8.06
CA LYS A 73 -4.58 8.17 -7.94
C LYS A 73 -5.35 7.05 -8.63
#